data_AF-A0A0F4ZKR0-F1
#
_entry.id   AF-A0A0F4ZKR0-F1
#
_cell.length_a   1.000
_cell.length_b   1.000
_cell.length_c   1.000
_cell.angle_alpha   90.00
_cell.angle_beta   90.00
_cell.angle_gamma   90.00
#
_symmetry.space_group_name_H-M   'P 1'
#
loop_
_entity.id
_entity.type
_entity.pdbx_description
1 polymer ?
#
loop_
_entity_poly.entity_id
_entity_poly.type
_entity_poly.pdbx_seq_one_letter_code
_entity_poly.pdbx_strand_id
1 'polypeptide(L)'
;MPKNLPRSKDAASATGQPSVDGDTETIAHQVSKYLHLPNLPTLQDLQTMHRPSKEELLAAATGFWQRLKVRFKWASIRSMRPWNADEWGAFVSWFMLGHIVWILVGTTTFFSIILWAVNTVVAQESLAKWIGDYLTQSAGITVVFESAIVPKWRDGVISFRNVFVSRRPGQVLSSVSKGSSTDAAAVAAAERESEETSPSVPVFTDDGNYTQFDVTMSTVNVTLSFLKWWNGKGLLKDVEIKGVRGIIDRTSVRWPDDLGNPLDYRYEHQPGDFELNSFKMEDLLVTVHHPDGFRPFPVSIYSCELPQLRKQWLFYDFLSANHMSGSIDGSLFTIHPRQVQTHGPAAALGAMGAHTDSIGPPEAWKKVSRMRIDGLKIDHLNRGVAGPFGWIYEGNVDIVADIIFPNDADEGLSKVVSDLYDHLEEIVILNRARFLKEAPELLDRTGLSAYKPTFNLHTVPETTETDPETQLSAVPSSYTLPSRTPDFMGDHDHPDHMPSPLSSLVHQDDRRYVLFDLRIHFNDVKATVPLFTSNMSYVNQALVRPIVAYINAKRTCIPINCRLVKRHSDFRGSWSAWDCGLMDDMSAETYDAFARDVEDQHNRVRRLRKVGFWTLSMAIQALFMGMAGSVM
;
A
#
# COMPACT_ATOMS: atom_id res chain seq x y z
N MET A 1 -20.60 -55.05 -7.78
CA MET A 1 -21.33 -56.35 -7.69
C MET A 1 -20.66 -57.21 -6.63
N PRO A 2 -21.38 -58.05 -5.88
CA PRO A 2 -22.69 -57.81 -5.27
C PRO A 2 -22.84 -58.46 -3.87
N LYS A 3 -23.95 -58.15 -3.18
CA LYS A 3 -24.91 -59.07 -2.52
C LYS A 3 -25.66 -58.29 -1.43
N ASN A 4 -26.88 -57.82 -1.69
CA ASN A 4 -28.18 -58.53 -1.69
C ASN A 4 -28.82 -58.60 -0.30
N LEU A 5 -29.93 -57.85 -0.19
CA LEU A 5 -31.21 -58.06 0.50
C LEU A 5 -31.46 -59.44 1.18
N PRO A 6 -32.34 -59.50 2.21
CA PRO A 6 -33.78 -59.62 1.90
C PRO A 6 -34.78 -58.93 2.84
N ARG A 7 -36.01 -59.04 2.37
CA ARG A 7 -37.31 -58.46 2.73
C ARG A 7 -38.18 -59.55 3.36
N SER A 8 -39.04 -59.19 4.32
CA SER A 8 -40.33 -59.82 4.75
C SER A 8 -40.50 -59.60 6.26
N LYS A 9 -41.65 -59.64 6.93
CA LYS A 9 -43.11 -59.59 6.67
C LYS A 9 -43.76 -59.66 8.08
N ASP A 10 -44.96 -59.10 8.19
CA ASP A 10 -46.08 -59.56 9.03
C ASP A 10 -46.07 -59.38 10.58
N ALA A 11 -47.31 -59.37 11.10
CA ALA A 11 -47.82 -59.32 12.50
C ALA A 11 -47.92 -57.91 13.11
N ALA A 12 -49.07 -57.24 13.27
CA ALA A 12 -50.47 -57.63 13.49
C ALA A 12 -50.72 -58.47 14.77
N SER A 13 -51.70 -57.97 15.54
CA SER A 13 -52.49 -58.63 16.60
C SER A 13 -52.01 -58.48 18.06
N ALA A 14 -52.78 -57.73 18.85
CA ALA A 14 -53.55 -58.35 19.93
C ALA A 14 -54.67 -57.39 20.40
N THR A 15 -55.84 -57.67 19.84
CA THR A 15 -57.17 -57.14 20.14
C THR A 15 -57.67 -57.70 21.47
N GLY A 16 -58.36 -56.86 22.26
CA GLY A 16 -59.32 -57.30 23.27
C GLY A 16 -60.71 -56.75 22.93
N GLN A 17 -61.58 -57.61 22.39
CA GLN A 17 -63.05 -57.47 22.34
C GLN A 17 -63.64 -58.10 23.64
N PRO A 18 -64.96 -58.04 23.96
CA PRO A 18 -66.13 -57.67 23.14
C PRO A 18 -67.21 -56.82 23.86
N SER A 19 -68.21 -56.31 23.11
CA SER A 19 -69.63 -56.71 23.21
C SER A 19 -70.55 -55.67 22.55
N VAL A 20 -71.70 -56.16 22.13
CA VAL A 20 -72.59 -55.70 21.06
C VAL A 20 -73.89 -55.15 21.64
N ASP A 21 -74.51 -54.25 20.87
CA ASP A 21 -75.95 -53.90 20.77
C ASP A 21 -76.46 -52.58 21.36
N GLY A 22 -77.23 -51.89 20.50
CA GLY A 22 -78.31 -50.99 20.90
C GLY A 22 -78.20 -49.55 20.38
N ASP A 23 -78.74 -49.30 19.19
CA ASP A 23 -79.47 -48.08 18.80
C ASP A 23 -78.89 -46.72 19.22
N THR A 24 -77.97 -46.20 18.41
CA THR A 24 -77.64 -44.77 18.42
C THR A 24 -78.26 -44.10 17.20
N GLU A 25 -79.41 -43.45 17.42
CA GLU A 25 -79.87 -42.35 16.58
C GLU A 25 -78.68 -41.40 16.36
N THR A 26 -78.29 -41.22 15.10
CA THR A 26 -77.16 -40.37 14.76
C THR A 26 -77.47 -38.93 15.16
N ILE A 27 -76.47 -38.25 15.74
CA ILE A 27 -76.45 -36.82 16.09
C ILE A 27 -76.96 -35.94 14.93
N ALA A 28 -76.83 -36.41 13.68
CA ALA A 28 -77.41 -35.80 12.48
C ALA A 28 -78.95 -35.59 12.54
N HIS A 29 -79.71 -36.47 13.21
CA HIS A 29 -81.16 -36.36 13.35
C HIS A 29 -81.60 -35.39 14.47
N GLN A 30 -80.75 -35.14 15.48
CA GLN A 30 -81.01 -34.10 16.49
C GLN A 30 -80.66 -32.69 15.98
N VAL A 31 -79.66 -32.56 15.10
CA VAL A 31 -79.26 -31.24 14.56
C VAL A 31 -80.27 -30.73 13.51
N SER A 32 -80.99 -31.63 12.80
CA SER A 32 -82.03 -31.22 11.84
C SER A 32 -83.28 -30.62 12.51
N LYS A 33 -83.54 -30.92 13.78
CA LYS A 33 -84.73 -30.44 14.52
C LYS A 33 -84.60 -29.00 15.02
N TYR A 34 -83.39 -28.43 15.04
CA TYR A 34 -83.14 -27.03 15.44
C TYR A 34 -82.95 -26.06 14.27
N LEU A 35 -83.06 -26.54 13.01
CA LEU A 35 -82.85 -25.72 11.81
C LEU A 35 -84.13 -25.15 11.19
N HIS A 36 -85.26 -25.17 11.90
CA HIS A 36 -86.49 -24.49 11.49
C HIS A 36 -86.77 -23.25 12.36
N LEU A 37 -85.99 -22.18 12.16
CA LEU A 37 -86.41 -20.81 12.52
C LEU A 37 -86.85 -20.08 11.23
N PRO A 38 -88.04 -19.46 11.18
CA PRO A 38 -88.61 -18.93 9.93
C PRO A 38 -88.03 -17.58 9.48
N ASN A 39 -86.99 -17.05 10.13
CA ASN A 39 -86.41 -15.73 9.83
C ASN A 39 -84.86 -15.74 9.78
N LEU A 40 -84.26 -16.76 9.17
CA LEU A 40 -82.85 -16.70 8.76
C LEU A 40 -82.78 -16.31 7.28
N PRO A 41 -82.08 -15.21 6.92
CA PRO A 41 -81.85 -14.86 5.52
C PRO A 41 -81.22 -16.05 4.79
N THR A 42 -81.72 -16.35 3.60
CA THR A 42 -81.23 -17.48 2.78
C THR A 42 -79.76 -17.29 2.43
N LEU A 43 -79.05 -18.36 2.05
CA LEU A 43 -77.66 -18.27 1.56
C LEU A 43 -77.49 -17.34 0.34
N GLN A 44 -78.58 -16.90 -0.29
CA GLN A 44 -78.63 -15.84 -1.31
C GLN A 44 -78.64 -14.42 -0.72
N ASP A 45 -79.24 -14.20 0.44
CA ASP A 45 -79.26 -12.89 1.10
C ASP A 45 -77.89 -12.52 1.71
N LEU A 46 -77.12 -13.52 2.17
CA LEU A 46 -75.72 -13.31 2.61
C LEU A 46 -74.76 -13.03 1.45
N GLN A 47 -75.14 -13.29 0.20
CA GLN A 47 -74.34 -12.97 -0.99
C GLN A 47 -74.39 -11.48 -1.37
N THR A 48 -75.21 -10.67 -0.69
CA THR A 48 -75.40 -9.23 -0.98
C THR A 48 -74.86 -8.29 0.10
N MET A 49 -73.99 -8.76 1.00
CA MET A 49 -73.19 -7.86 1.84
C MET A 49 -72.22 -7.07 0.95
N HIS A 50 -72.73 -5.95 0.44
CA HIS A 50 -72.05 -4.99 -0.42
C HIS A 50 -70.73 -4.61 0.24
N ARG A 51 -69.62 -5.06 -0.35
CA ARG A 51 -68.29 -4.68 0.11
C ARG A 51 -68.13 -3.19 -0.19
N PRO A 52 -68.05 -2.32 0.84
CA PRO A 52 -68.10 -0.89 0.62
C PRO A 52 -66.95 -0.46 -0.29
N SER A 53 -67.29 0.30 -1.32
CA SER A 53 -66.34 0.77 -2.32
C SER A 53 -65.44 1.86 -1.72
N LYS A 54 -64.29 2.13 -2.38
CA LYS A 54 -63.37 3.20 -1.96
C LYS A 54 -64.09 4.53 -1.79
N GLU A 55 -65.00 4.83 -2.70
CA GLU A 55 -65.70 6.11 -2.82
C GLU A 55 -66.76 6.25 -1.74
N GLU A 56 -67.47 5.17 -1.40
CA GLU A 56 -68.41 5.12 -0.29
C GLU A 56 -67.71 5.32 1.07
N LEU A 57 -66.53 4.72 1.26
CA LEU A 57 -65.73 4.92 2.48
C LEU A 57 -65.14 6.32 2.58
N LEU A 58 -64.87 6.98 1.44
CA LEU A 58 -64.40 8.37 1.40
C LEU A 58 -65.55 9.37 1.61
N ALA A 59 -66.76 9.03 1.14
CA ALA A 59 -67.98 9.81 1.36
C ALA A 59 -68.43 9.76 2.82
N ALA A 60 -68.30 8.60 3.47
CA ALA A 60 -68.61 8.42 4.89
C ALA A 60 -67.55 9.02 5.85
N ALA A 61 -66.34 9.31 5.35
CA ALA A 61 -65.28 9.90 6.16
C ALA A 61 -65.46 11.42 6.33
N THR A 62 -65.69 11.84 7.58
CA THR A 62 -66.01 13.23 7.93
C THR A 62 -64.77 14.11 8.15
N GLY A 63 -63.57 13.51 8.22
CA GLY A 63 -62.31 14.25 8.45
C GLY A 63 -61.15 13.87 7.51
N PHE A 64 -60.16 14.76 7.41
CA PHE A 64 -58.94 14.58 6.61
C PHE A 64 -58.19 13.28 6.95
N TRP A 65 -57.98 13.00 8.23
CA TRP A 65 -57.28 11.81 8.71
C TRP A 65 -58.05 10.51 8.42
N GLN A 66 -59.38 10.54 8.46
CA GLN A 66 -60.20 9.38 8.10
C GLN A 66 -60.13 9.10 6.60
N ARG A 67 -60.19 10.15 5.75
CA ARG A 67 -60.01 10.01 4.30
C ARG A 67 -58.60 9.52 3.94
N LEU A 68 -57.56 10.02 4.64
CA LEU A 68 -56.19 9.55 4.47
C LEU A 68 -56.02 8.09 4.89
N LYS A 69 -56.60 7.70 6.03
CA LYS A 69 -56.61 6.32 6.52
C LYS A 69 -57.29 5.37 5.54
N VAL A 70 -58.44 5.76 4.98
CA VAL A 70 -59.12 5.00 3.94
C VAL A 70 -58.25 4.88 2.69
N ARG A 71 -57.66 5.98 2.19
CA ARG A 71 -56.75 5.95 1.03
C ARG A 71 -55.54 5.05 1.26
N PHE A 72 -54.90 5.14 2.43
CA PHE A 72 -53.73 4.35 2.79
C PHE A 72 -54.07 2.86 2.90
N LYS A 73 -55.16 2.52 3.61
CA LYS A 73 -55.59 1.12 3.79
C LYS A 73 -56.07 0.48 2.49
N TRP A 74 -56.70 1.27 1.62
CA TRP A 74 -57.10 0.81 0.30
C TRP A 74 -55.91 0.65 -0.66
N ALA A 75 -54.88 1.50 -0.53
CA ALA A 75 -53.64 1.34 -1.27
C ALA A 75 -52.83 0.12 -0.81
N SER A 76 -52.82 -0.19 0.50
CA SER A 76 -52.04 -1.30 1.04
C SER A 76 -52.68 -2.68 0.85
N ILE A 77 -53.93 -2.86 1.32
CA ILE A 77 -54.58 -4.19 1.39
C ILE A 77 -55.83 -4.26 0.49
N ARG A 78 -56.27 -3.13 -0.10
CA ARG A 78 -57.54 -3.01 -0.85
C ARG A 78 -58.75 -3.57 -0.08
N SER A 79 -58.68 -3.61 1.26
CA SER A 79 -59.73 -4.12 2.15
C SER A 79 -59.74 -3.37 3.49
N MET A 80 -60.91 -3.26 4.13
CA MET A 80 -61.06 -2.59 5.43
C MET A 80 -60.86 -3.56 6.61
N ARG A 81 -60.38 -4.79 6.36
CA ARG A 81 -60.14 -5.83 7.39
C ARG A 81 -59.00 -5.45 8.36
N PRO A 82 -58.97 -6.01 9.58
CA PRO A 82 -57.82 -5.86 10.49
C PRO A 82 -56.59 -6.58 9.92
N TRP A 83 -55.39 -6.07 10.24
CA TRP A 83 -54.12 -6.55 9.68
C TRP A 83 -53.73 -7.89 10.30
N ASN A 84 -53.30 -8.84 9.49
CA ASN A 84 -52.77 -10.13 9.97
C ASN A 84 -51.29 -10.03 10.36
N ALA A 85 -50.83 -10.99 11.16
CA ALA A 85 -49.41 -11.11 11.54
C ALA A 85 -48.49 -11.24 10.32
N ASP A 86 -48.91 -11.96 9.27
CA ASP A 86 -48.13 -12.12 8.04
C ASP A 86 -47.98 -10.80 7.26
N GLU A 87 -49.01 -9.95 7.25
CA GLU A 87 -48.96 -8.64 6.61
C GLU A 87 -48.05 -7.71 7.40
N TRP A 88 -48.22 -7.66 8.73
CA TRP A 88 -47.28 -6.94 9.61
C TRP A 88 -45.84 -7.44 9.43
N GLY A 89 -45.64 -8.74 9.31
CA GLY A 89 -44.34 -9.36 9.04
C GLY A 89 -43.76 -8.93 7.69
N ALA A 90 -44.57 -8.85 6.63
CA ALA A 90 -44.15 -8.36 5.31
C ALA A 90 -43.82 -6.87 5.31
N PHE A 91 -44.59 -6.04 6.03
CA PHE A 91 -44.28 -4.62 6.18
C PHE A 91 -43.02 -4.40 7.00
N VAL A 92 -42.86 -5.12 8.10
CA VAL A 92 -41.65 -5.05 8.93
C VAL A 92 -40.44 -5.57 8.16
N SER A 93 -40.55 -6.67 7.41
CA SER A 93 -39.43 -7.20 6.63
C SER A 93 -39.01 -6.27 5.49
N TRP A 94 -39.97 -5.68 4.76
CA TRP A 94 -39.68 -4.69 3.72
C TRP A 94 -39.12 -3.40 4.29
N PHE A 95 -39.66 -2.95 5.42
CA PHE A 95 -39.14 -1.79 6.14
C PHE A 95 -37.70 -2.03 6.61
N MET A 96 -37.44 -3.17 7.25
CA MET A 96 -36.09 -3.54 7.71
C MET A 96 -35.12 -3.71 6.53
N LEU A 97 -35.53 -4.37 5.45
CA LEU A 97 -34.73 -4.52 4.24
C LEU A 97 -34.41 -3.16 3.61
N GLY A 98 -35.40 -2.27 3.52
CA GLY A 98 -35.23 -0.91 3.02
C GLY A 98 -34.24 -0.10 3.87
N HIS A 99 -34.31 -0.20 5.20
CA HIS A 99 -33.36 0.46 6.10
C HIS A 99 -31.96 -0.14 5.96
N ILE A 100 -31.83 -1.47 5.85
CA ILE A 100 -30.54 -2.12 5.63
C ILE A 100 -29.92 -1.66 4.31
N VAL A 101 -30.66 -1.69 3.20
CA VAL A 101 -30.16 -1.23 1.89
C VAL A 101 -29.79 0.25 1.94
N TRP A 102 -30.60 1.08 2.59
CA TRP A 102 -30.31 2.51 2.73
C TRP A 102 -29.09 2.78 3.61
N ILE A 103 -28.89 2.02 4.69
CA ILE A 103 -27.67 2.09 5.51
C ILE A 103 -26.46 1.66 4.69
N LEU A 104 -26.55 0.58 3.91
CA LEU A 104 -25.43 0.04 3.12
C LEU A 104 -25.03 0.95 1.94
N VAL A 105 -26.00 1.49 1.21
CA VAL A 105 -25.76 2.33 0.02
C VAL A 105 -25.52 3.79 0.42
N GLY A 106 -26.32 4.29 1.36
CA GLY A 106 -26.32 5.68 1.82
C GLY A 106 -25.54 5.90 3.10
N THR A 107 -24.55 5.07 3.45
CA THR A 107 -23.79 5.12 4.73
C THR A 107 -23.47 6.54 5.19
N THR A 108 -22.78 7.35 4.38
CA THR A 108 -22.45 8.74 4.72
C THR A 108 -23.67 9.63 4.84
N THR A 109 -24.64 9.50 3.93
CA THR A 109 -25.90 10.26 3.97
C THR A 109 -26.71 9.92 5.22
N PHE A 110 -26.73 8.65 5.62
CA PHE A 110 -27.36 8.13 6.82
C PHE A 110 -26.71 8.71 8.07
N PHE A 111 -25.38 8.59 8.21
CA PHE A 111 -24.66 9.19 9.33
C PHE A 111 -24.81 10.72 9.34
N SER A 112 -24.81 11.37 8.17
CA SER A 112 -25.07 12.80 8.06
C SER A 112 -26.48 13.14 8.59
N ILE A 113 -27.52 12.40 8.18
CA ILE A 113 -28.91 12.59 8.64
C ILE A 113 -29.02 12.36 10.14
N ILE A 114 -28.35 11.35 10.69
CA ILE A 114 -28.27 11.16 12.15
C ILE A 114 -27.68 12.40 12.81
N LEU A 115 -26.55 12.92 12.32
CA LEU A 115 -25.91 14.11 12.90
C LEU A 115 -26.82 15.33 12.88
N TRP A 116 -27.62 15.48 11.83
CA TRP A 116 -28.60 16.57 11.73
C TRP A 116 -29.82 16.36 12.61
N ALA A 117 -30.41 15.17 12.58
CA ALA A 117 -31.59 14.83 13.36
C ALA A 117 -31.31 14.97 14.86
N VAL A 118 -30.07 14.72 15.27
CA VAL A 118 -29.71 14.81 16.67
C VAL A 118 -29.50 16.26 17.12
N ASN A 119 -29.43 17.29 16.25
CA ASN A 119 -29.33 18.75 16.52
C ASN A 119 -29.06 19.15 18.00
N THR A 120 -28.01 18.58 18.57
CA THR A 120 -27.61 18.75 19.95
C THR A 120 -26.11 18.64 19.94
N VAL A 121 -25.48 19.57 20.64
CA VAL A 121 -24.04 19.61 20.91
C VAL A 121 -23.51 18.24 21.36
N VAL A 122 -24.38 17.41 21.96
CA VAL A 122 -24.15 16.05 22.44
C VAL A 122 -23.88 15.01 21.33
N ALA A 123 -24.51 15.09 20.15
CA ALA A 123 -24.18 14.17 19.03
C ALA A 123 -22.84 14.47 18.40
N GLN A 124 -22.48 15.76 18.33
CA GLN A 124 -21.18 16.17 17.82
C GLN A 124 -20.07 15.66 18.72
N GLU A 125 -20.25 15.73 20.05
CA GLU A 125 -19.34 15.13 21.03
C GLU A 125 -19.27 13.61 20.89
N SER A 126 -20.42 12.93 20.77
CA SER A 126 -20.47 11.46 20.68
C SER A 126 -19.84 10.93 19.39
N LEU A 127 -20.05 11.60 18.25
CA LEU A 127 -19.45 11.19 16.98
C LEU A 127 -17.97 11.57 16.91
N ALA A 128 -17.58 12.76 17.35
CA ALA A 128 -16.16 13.14 17.43
C ALA A 128 -15.41 12.16 18.32
N LYS A 129 -16.02 11.73 19.44
CA LYS A 129 -15.50 10.69 20.31
C LYS A 129 -15.41 9.34 19.59
N TRP A 130 -16.46 8.90 18.89
CA TRP A 130 -16.42 7.62 18.16
C TRP A 130 -15.39 7.60 17.02
N ILE A 131 -15.26 8.69 16.26
CA ILE A 131 -14.29 8.81 15.16
C ILE A 131 -12.87 8.99 15.71
N GLY A 132 -12.72 9.79 16.76
CA GLY A 132 -11.46 9.90 17.48
C GLY A 132 -11.05 8.54 18.04
N ASP A 133 -11.90 7.87 18.81
CA ASP A 133 -11.66 6.51 19.34
C ASP A 133 -11.29 5.51 18.22
N TYR A 134 -11.90 5.59 17.04
CA TYR A 134 -11.53 4.77 15.88
C TYR A 134 -10.13 5.12 15.31
N LEU A 135 -9.82 6.39 15.10
CA LEU A 135 -8.50 6.84 14.64
C LEU A 135 -7.42 6.55 15.68
N THR A 136 -7.78 6.69 16.95
CA THR A 136 -6.97 6.41 18.11
C THR A 136 -6.69 4.91 18.26
N GLN A 137 -7.68 4.02 18.09
CA GLN A 137 -7.47 2.56 18.11
C GLN A 137 -6.63 2.09 16.93
N SER A 138 -6.80 2.70 15.75
CA SER A 138 -6.08 2.28 14.54
C SER A 138 -4.68 2.85 14.42
N ALA A 139 -4.36 3.96 15.10
CA ALA A 139 -3.08 4.66 14.95
C ALA A 139 -2.36 5.03 16.26
N GLY A 140 -3.00 4.90 17.42
CA GLY A 140 -2.43 5.28 18.73
C GLY A 140 -2.17 6.78 18.84
N ILE A 141 -3.15 7.60 18.47
CA ILE A 141 -3.02 9.06 18.34
C ILE A 141 -4.13 9.75 19.13
N THR A 142 -3.80 10.84 19.82
CA THR A 142 -4.76 11.74 20.48
C THR A 142 -5.32 12.71 19.44
N VAL A 143 -6.64 12.76 19.30
CA VAL A 143 -7.31 13.63 18.33
C VAL A 143 -8.24 14.59 19.07
N VAL A 144 -7.95 15.88 18.98
CA VAL A 144 -8.73 16.96 19.58
C VAL A 144 -9.40 17.76 18.47
N PHE A 145 -10.72 17.96 18.59
CA PHE A 145 -11.49 18.68 17.58
C PHE A 145 -11.92 20.04 18.14
N GLU A 146 -11.51 21.14 17.49
CA GLU A 146 -11.86 22.50 17.95
C GLU A 146 -13.26 22.93 17.50
N SER A 147 -13.71 22.62 16.26
CA SER A 147 -15.00 23.13 15.79
C SER A 147 -15.76 22.28 14.76
N ALA A 148 -17.09 22.39 14.86
CA ALA A 148 -18.18 22.02 13.95
C ALA A 148 -17.94 20.89 12.93
N ILE A 149 -18.60 19.75 13.18
CA ILE A 149 -18.90 18.75 12.15
C ILE A 149 -19.98 19.34 11.25
N VAL A 150 -19.65 19.66 9.99
CA VAL A 150 -20.60 20.24 9.02
C VAL A 150 -20.87 19.20 7.93
N PRO A 151 -22.07 18.62 7.85
CA PRO A 151 -22.43 17.74 6.75
C PRO A 151 -22.62 18.54 5.45
N LYS A 152 -21.95 18.12 4.36
CA LYS A 152 -22.19 18.61 3.00
C LYS A 152 -23.13 17.65 2.27
N TRP A 153 -24.43 17.89 2.39
CA TRP A 153 -25.50 16.99 1.95
C TRP A 153 -25.52 16.64 0.47
N ARG A 154 -25.16 17.60 -0.38
CA ARG A 154 -25.16 17.40 -1.83
C ARG A 154 -24.17 16.30 -2.25
N ASP A 155 -23.10 16.12 -1.48
CA ASP A 155 -21.95 15.30 -1.86
C ASP A 155 -21.75 14.09 -0.92
N GLY A 156 -22.53 13.96 0.16
CA GLY A 156 -22.40 12.86 1.12
C GLY A 156 -21.07 12.88 1.89
N VAL A 157 -20.56 14.08 2.19
CA VAL A 157 -19.25 14.31 2.83
C VAL A 157 -19.43 14.89 4.24
N ILE A 158 -18.63 14.38 5.19
CA ILE A 158 -18.53 14.90 6.55
C ILE A 158 -17.26 15.76 6.63
N SER A 159 -17.39 17.03 7.02
CA SER A 159 -16.26 17.96 7.18
C SER A 159 -16.00 18.27 8.64
N PHE A 160 -14.74 18.11 9.09
CA PHE A 160 -14.21 18.59 10.37
C PHE A 160 -13.39 19.85 10.14
N ARG A 161 -13.42 20.79 11.09
CA ARG A 161 -12.65 22.04 11.03
C ARG A 161 -11.75 22.18 12.25
N ASN A 162 -10.54 22.68 12.01
CA ASN A 162 -9.52 22.91 13.04
C ASN A 162 -9.30 21.63 13.88
N VAL A 163 -8.81 20.59 13.22
CA VAL A 163 -8.52 19.31 13.87
C VAL A 163 -7.08 19.37 14.37
N PHE A 164 -6.88 19.17 15.68
CA PHE A 164 -5.57 19.02 16.27
C PHE A 164 -5.30 17.54 16.55
N VAL A 165 -4.11 17.09 16.20
CA VAL A 165 -3.69 15.71 16.28
C VAL A 165 -2.32 15.69 16.95
N SER A 166 -2.21 15.00 18.09
CA SER A 166 -0.95 14.86 18.82
C SER A 166 -0.64 13.41 19.16
N ARG A 167 0.64 13.09 19.20
CA ARG A 167 1.16 11.86 19.78
C ARG A 167 2.39 12.19 20.60
N ARG A 168 2.26 12.08 21.93
CA ARG A 168 3.33 12.31 22.91
C ARG A 168 3.33 11.20 23.98
N PRO A 169 4.49 10.92 24.61
CA PRO A 169 4.56 9.99 25.73
C PRO A 169 3.69 10.47 26.89
N GLY A 170 3.17 9.53 27.69
CA GLY A 170 2.35 9.86 28.88
C GLY A 170 0.91 10.27 28.56
N GLN A 171 0.59 10.61 27.30
CA GLN A 171 -0.78 10.87 26.91
C GLN A 171 -1.63 9.61 27.07
N VAL A 172 -2.82 9.77 27.65
CA VAL A 172 -3.81 8.68 27.65
C VAL A 172 -4.03 8.29 26.19
N LEU A 173 -3.74 7.03 25.86
CA LEU A 173 -3.77 6.47 24.51
C LEU A 173 -5.07 6.74 23.75
N SER A 174 -6.13 7.22 24.43
CA SER A 174 -7.40 7.62 23.87
C SER A 174 -8.06 8.75 24.66
N SER A 175 -7.88 9.99 24.21
CA SER A 175 -8.79 11.06 24.63
C SER A 175 -9.20 11.94 23.45
N VAL A 176 -10.50 12.20 23.38
CA VAL A 176 -11.09 13.16 22.47
C VAL A 176 -11.69 14.24 23.34
N SER A 177 -11.09 15.43 23.30
CA SER A 177 -11.61 16.61 23.97
C SER A 177 -12.06 17.64 22.95
N LYS A 178 -12.95 18.53 23.38
CA LYS A 178 -13.34 19.71 22.62
C LYS A 178 -12.65 20.90 23.27
N GLY A 179 -11.79 21.59 22.53
CA GLY A 179 -11.02 22.73 23.00
C GLY A 179 -10.41 23.48 21.82
N SER A 180 -9.98 24.73 22.00
CA SER A 180 -9.28 25.43 20.92
C SER A 180 -8.00 24.68 20.57
N SER A 181 -7.60 24.65 19.29
CA SER A 181 -6.35 24.00 18.87
C SER A 181 -5.14 24.59 19.60
N THR A 182 -5.21 25.89 19.92
CA THR A 182 -4.22 26.59 20.75
C THR A 182 -4.20 26.11 22.20
N ASP A 183 -5.37 25.93 22.82
CA ASP A 183 -5.43 25.42 24.20
C ASP A 183 -5.04 23.94 24.26
N ALA A 184 -5.39 23.14 23.24
CA ALA A 184 -5.01 21.73 23.15
C ALA A 184 -3.49 21.57 22.99
N ALA A 185 -2.88 22.39 22.13
CA ALA A 185 -1.43 22.43 21.98
C ALA A 185 -0.75 22.91 23.28
N ALA A 186 -1.34 23.89 23.99
CA ALA A 186 -0.84 24.37 25.27
C ALA A 186 -0.98 23.34 26.38
N VAL A 187 -2.09 22.59 26.43
CA VAL A 187 -2.30 21.49 27.40
C VAL A 187 -1.31 20.36 27.12
N ALA A 188 -1.13 19.94 25.87
CA ALA A 188 -0.10 18.96 25.52
C ALA A 188 1.33 19.46 25.84
N ALA A 189 1.58 20.76 25.73
CA ALA A 189 2.85 21.36 26.12
C ALA A 189 3.00 21.52 27.64
N ALA A 190 1.92 21.70 28.41
CA ALA A 190 1.93 21.85 29.86
C ALA A 190 1.97 20.49 30.59
N GLU A 191 1.37 19.45 30.01
CA GLU A 191 1.57 18.05 30.43
C GLU A 191 3.07 17.70 30.44
N ARG A 192 3.85 18.27 29.50
CA ARG A 192 5.32 18.18 29.42
C ARG A 192 6.04 18.66 30.69
N GLU A 193 5.52 19.67 31.39
CA GLU A 193 6.16 20.26 32.60
C GLU A 193 5.71 19.59 33.90
N SER A 194 4.53 18.96 33.92
CA SER A 194 3.92 18.44 35.15
C SER A 194 4.28 16.98 35.48
N GLU A 195 4.78 16.21 34.51
CA GLU A 195 5.14 14.79 34.72
C GLU A 195 6.52 14.54 35.35
N GLU A 196 7.37 15.57 35.55
CA GLU A 196 8.60 15.38 36.34
C GLU A 196 8.34 15.07 37.83
N THR A 197 7.09 15.11 38.33
CA THR A 197 6.81 15.09 39.79
C THR A 197 5.77 14.09 40.31
N SER A 198 5.15 13.18 39.54
CA SER A 198 4.07 12.32 40.09
C SER A 198 4.22 10.81 39.82
N PRO A 199 4.35 9.95 40.86
CA PRO A 199 4.31 8.50 40.72
C PRO A 199 3.01 7.92 41.31
N SER A 200 2.12 7.34 40.49
CA SER A 200 1.26 6.19 40.89
C SER A 200 0.14 5.87 39.90
N VAL A 201 0.40 5.02 38.89
CA VAL A 201 -0.51 3.95 38.38
C VAL A 201 0.39 2.99 37.57
N PRO A 202 0.27 1.64 37.65
CA PRO A 202 1.00 0.74 36.76
C PRO A 202 0.37 0.75 35.37
N VAL A 203 0.60 1.82 34.62
CA VAL A 203 0.36 1.91 33.18
C VAL A 203 1.65 1.40 32.52
N PHE A 204 1.54 0.68 31.40
CA PHE A 204 2.71 0.39 30.54
C PHE A 204 3.56 1.66 30.46
N THR A 205 4.80 1.61 30.95
CA THR A 205 5.70 2.75 30.85
C THR A 205 5.96 2.96 29.37
N ASP A 206 5.29 3.95 28.81
CA ASP A 206 5.53 4.40 27.44
C ASP A 206 6.98 4.90 27.37
N ASP A 207 7.83 4.20 26.62
CA ASP A 207 9.25 4.53 26.49
C ASP A 207 9.49 5.79 25.64
N GLY A 208 8.45 6.30 24.95
CA GLY A 208 8.50 7.45 24.07
C GLY A 208 9.39 7.26 22.83
N ASN A 209 9.81 6.03 22.53
CA ASN A 209 10.72 5.69 21.44
C ASN A 209 9.96 5.53 20.11
N TYR A 210 9.27 6.60 19.71
CA TYR A 210 8.55 6.66 18.43
C TYR A 210 8.53 8.10 17.90
N THR A 211 8.11 8.25 16.65
CA THR A 211 7.89 9.57 16.07
C THR A 211 6.74 10.25 16.77
N GLN A 212 7.04 11.36 17.44
CA GLN A 212 6.08 12.22 18.11
C GLN A 212 5.67 13.34 17.15
N PHE A 213 4.47 13.88 17.32
CA PHE A 213 4.03 14.98 16.48
C PHE A 213 2.90 15.77 17.13
N ASP A 214 2.85 17.06 16.81
CA ASP A 214 1.75 17.97 17.13
C ASP A 214 1.36 18.69 15.85
N VAL A 215 0.19 18.35 15.31
CA VAL A 215 -0.25 18.77 13.98
C VAL A 215 -1.66 19.31 14.03
N THR A 216 -1.85 20.50 13.49
CA THR A 216 -3.15 21.13 13.27
C THR A 216 -3.52 21.03 11.80
N MET A 217 -4.79 20.71 11.52
CA MET A 217 -5.36 20.60 10.19
C MET A 217 -6.56 21.55 10.09
N SER A 218 -6.57 22.42 9.09
CA SER A 218 -7.63 23.42 8.92
C SER A 218 -8.96 22.77 8.56
N THR A 219 -8.95 21.78 7.67
CA THR A 219 -10.16 21.04 7.27
C THR A 219 -9.83 19.60 6.94
N VAL A 220 -10.67 18.68 7.42
CA VAL A 220 -10.62 17.26 7.07
C VAL A 220 -12.00 16.85 6.55
N ASN A 221 -12.07 16.46 5.29
CA ASN A 221 -13.28 15.94 4.66
C ASN A 221 -13.18 14.42 4.58
N VAL A 222 -14.21 13.70 5.01
CA VAL A 222 -14.24 12.24 4.95
C VAL A 222 -15.54 11.73 4.35
N THR A 223 -15.45 10.60 3.67
CA THR A 223 -16.58 9.73 3.35
C THR A 223 -16.39 8.39 4.07
N LEU A 224 -17.50 7.79 4.49
CA LEU A 224 -17.57 6.54 5.24
C LEU A 224 -18.08 5.42 4.33
N SER A 225 -17.75 4.17 4.66
CA SER A 225 -18.29 2.98 4.03
C SER A 225 -18.43 1.84 5.03
N PHE A 226 -19.67 1.55 5.39
CA PHE A 226 -20.02 0.39 6.21
C PHE A 226 -19.57 -0.93 5.57
N LEU A 227 -19.68 -1.05 4.25
CA LEU A 227 -19.29 -2.28 3.56
C LEU A 227 -17.78 -2.56 3.72
N LYS A 228 -16.95 -1.51 3.72
CA LYS A 228 -15.51 -1.63 4.01
C LYS A 228 -15.25 -1.96 5.48
N TRP A 229 -15.95 -1.28 6.39
CA TRP A 229 -15.85 -1.53 7.83
C TRP A 229 -16.20 -2.98 8.19
N TRP A 230 -17.31 -3.49 7.67
CA TRP A 230 -17.76 -4.87 7.86
C TRP A 230 -16.76 -5.90 7.31
N ASN A 231 -16.08 -5.55 6.22
CA ASN A 231 -15.05 -6.39 5.61
C ASN A 231 -13.65 -6.19 6.23
N GLY A 232 -13.53 -5.43 7.33
CA GLY A 232 -12.25 -5.21 8.02
C GLY A 232 -11.29 -4.22 7.36
N LYS A 233 -11.70 -3.53 6.29
CA LYS A 233 -10.90 -2.58 5.48
C LYS A 233 -10.92 -1.12 5.98
N GLY A 234 -11.38 -0.96 7.22
CA GLY A 234 -11.63 0.32 7.84
C GLY A 234 -12.92 1.02 7.38
N LEU A 235 -13.36 2.00 8.17
CA LEU A 235 -14.62 2.73 7.95
C LEU A 235 -14.48 3.85 6.91
N LEU A 236 -13.29 4.44 6.80
CA LEU A 236 -13.02 5.55 5.91
C LEU A 236 -12.93 5.06 4.47
N LYS A 237 -13.61 5.76 3.55
CA LYS A 237 -13.58 5.48 2.12
C LYS A 237 -12.69 6.49 1.40
N ASP A 238 -13.04 7.77 1.46
CA ASP A 238 -12.30 8.86 0.83
C ASP A 238 -11.94 9.90 1.89
N VAL A 239 -10.72 10.45 1.83
CA VAL A 239 -10.23 11.47 2.78
C VAL A 239 -9.55 12.60 2.01
N GLU A 240 -9.90 13.83 2.35
CA GLU A 240 -9.26 15.05 1.85
C GLU A 240 -8.85 15.94 3.04
N ILE A 241 -7.58 16.28 3.12
CA ILE A 241 -6.99 17.09 4.19
C ILE A 241 -6.49 18.42 3.60
N LYS A 242 -6.79 19.54 4.25
CA LYS A 242 -6.29 20.86 3.85
C LYS A 242 -5.69 21.64 5.02
N GLY A 243 -4.59 22.34 4.73
CA GLY A 243 -3.98 23.29 5.65
C GLY A 243 -3.39 22.59 6.88
N VAL A 244 -2.36 21.77 6.67
CA VAL A 244 -1.66 21.00 7.71
C VAL A 244 -0.45 21.80 8.20
N ARG A 245 -0.39 22.05 9.51
CA ARG A 245 0.70 22.79 10.17
C ARG A 245 1.13 22.09 11.43
N GLY A 246 2.43 22.08 11.73
CA GLY A 246 2.89 21.49 12.99
C GLY A 246 4.34 21.07 13.01
N ILE A 247 4.66 20.26 14.01
CA ILE A 247 6.00 19.76 14.28
C ILE A 247 5.94 18.24 14.28
N ILE A 248 6.86 17.63 13.54
CA ILE A 248 7.16 16.19 13.61
C ILE A 248 8.50 16.05 14.33
N ASP A 249 8.47 15.40 15.47
CA ASP A 249 9.60 15.29 16.38
C ASP A 249 10.06 13.83 16.49
N ARG A 250 11.25 13.56 15.96
CA ARG A 250 11.91 12.25 16.00
C ARG A 250 13.12 12.27 16.93
N THR A 251 13.34 13.32 17.71
CA THR A 251 14.56 13.46 18.54
C THR A 251 14.64 12.41 19.65
N SER A 252 13.50 11.87 20.10
CA SER A 252 13.44 10.78 21.08
C SER A 252 13.69 9.40 20.48
N VAL A 253 13.67 9.27 19.15
CA VAL A 253 13.78 7.99 18.47
C VAL A 253 15.23 7.50 18.56
N ARG A 254 15.38 6.29 19.11
CA ARG A 254 16.64 5.57 19.26
C ARG A 254 16.51 4.22 18.59
N TRP A 255 17.52 3.86 17.83
CA TRP A 255 17.60 2.57 17.18
C TRP A 255 18.55 1.65 17.95
N PRO A 256 18.32 0.33 17.92
CA PRO A 256 19.34 -0.63 18.35
C PRO A 256 20.62 -0.45 17.52
N ASP A 257 21.79 -0.70 18.13
CA ASP A 257 23.09 -0.60 17.43
C ASP A 257 23.21 -1.56 16.24
N ASP A 258 22.50 -2.69 16.29
CA ASP A 258 22.36 -3.63 15.17
C ASP A 258 20.89 -3.71 14.77
N LEU A 259 20.50 -2.93 13.74
CA LEU A 259 19.14 -2.98 13.23
C LEU A 259 18.84 -4.29 12.50
N GLY A 260 19.82 -5.14 12.14
CA GLY A 260 19.56 -6.36 11.40
C GLY A 260 18.98 -6.12 10.00
N ASN A 261 18.05 -6.97 9.57
CA ASN A 261 17.45 -6.91 8.23
C ASN A 261 16.30 -5.88 8.18
N PRO A 262 16.33 -4.88 7.28
CA PRO A 262 15.28 -3.87 7.19
C PRO A 262 13.87 -4.43 6.93
N LEU A 263 13.78 -5.58 6.25
CA LEU A 263 12.49 -6.21 5.91
C LEU A 263 11.72 -6.73 7.14
N ASP A 264 12.39 -6.88 8.29
CA ASP A 264 11.79 -7.37 9.53
C ASP A 264 11.00 -6.27 10.26
N TYR A 265 11.20 -5.00 9.90
CA TYR A 265 10.52 -3.83 10.49
C TYR A 265 9.23 -3.46 9.75
N ARG A 266 8.82 -4.27 8.78
CA ARG A 266 7.60 -4.03 8.00
C ARG A 266 6.37 -4.20 8.88
N TYR A 267 5.42 -3.31 8.69
CA TYR A 267 4.17 -3.30 9.42
C TYR A 267 3.29 -4.52 9.08
N GLU A 268 2.85 -5.23 10.11
CA GLU A 268 1.89 -6.32 10.01
C GLU A 268 0.46 -5.78 9.98
N HIS A 269 -0.34 -6.26 9.02
CA HIS A 269 -1.70 -5.78 8.85
C HIS A 269 -2.60 -6.20 10.02
N GLN A 270 -3.36 -5.23 10.52
CA GLN A 270 -4.33 -5.43 11.59
C GLN A 270 -5.76 -5.17 11.07
N PRO A 271 -6.76 -5.98 11.47
CA PRO A 271 -8.15 -5.72 11.12
C PRO A 271 -8.57 -4.31 11.57
N GLY A 272 -9.16 -3.55 10.64
CA GLY A 272 -9.58 -2.16 10.90
C GLY A 272 -8.58 -1.11 10.43
N ASP A 273 -7.40 -1.51 9.94
CA ASP A 273 -6.51 -0.63 9.18
C ASP A 273 -7.25 0.03 8.02
N PHE A 274 -6.90 1.30 7.75
CA PHE A 274 -7.54 2.03 6.67
C PHE A 274 -7.05 1.54 5.30
N GLU A 275 -8.01 1.33 4.40
CA GLU A 275 -7.79 1.20 2.96
C GLU A 275 -8.59 2.29 2.23
N LEU A 276 -8.02 3.46 2.02
CA LEU A 276 -8.74 4.56 1.36
C LEU A 276 -8.80 4.32 -0.15
N ASN A 277 -9.97 4.56 -0.74
CA ASN A 277 -10.18 4.54 -2.19
C ASN A 277 -9.74 5.85 -2.86
N SER A 278 -9.59 6.93 -2.10
CA SER A 278 -9.05 8.20 -2.58
C SER A 278 -8.48 8.97 -1.40
N PHE A 279 -7.27 9.50 -1.57
CA PHE A 279 -6.65 10.38 -0.59
C PHE A 279 -6.15 11.66 -1.27
N LYS A 280 -6.53 12.80 -0.72
CA LYS A 280 -6.09 14.12 -1.17
C LYS A 280 -5.52 14.92 -0.02
N MET A 281 -4.44 15.63 -0.28
CA MET A 281 -3.83 16.51 0.71
C MET A 281 -3.31 17.77 0.02
N GLU A 282 -3.68 18.92 0.56
CA GLU A 282 -3.28 20.23 0.06
C GLU A 282 -2.74 21.08 1.20
N ASP A 283 -1.74 21.90 0.85
CA ASP A 283 -1.19 22.90 1.75
C ASP A 283 -0.71 22.31 3.09
N LEU A 284 0.28 21.41 3.03
CA LEU A 284 1.00 20.93 4.20
C LEU A 284 2.32 21.68 4.36
N LEU A 285 2.61 22.09 5.59
CA LEU A 285 3.90 22.62 6.01
C LEU A 285 4.17 22.17 7.45
N VAL A 286 5.16 21.31 7.63
CA VAL A 286 5.59 20.82 8.95
C VAL A 286 7.08 21.04 9.12
N THR A 287 7.51 21.23 10.37
CA THR A 287 8.94 21.24 10.71
C THR A 287 9.32 19.88 11.26
N VAL A 288 10.34 19.25 10.66
CA VAL A 288 10.83 17.93 11.08
C VAL A 288 12.08 18.11 11.93
N HIS A 289 12.08 17.52 13.12
CA HIS A 289 13.25 17.37 13.98
C HIS A 289 13.72 15.93 13.91
N HIS A 290 14.94 15.71 13.41
CA HIS A 290 15.55 14.38 13.34
C HIS A 290 16.42 14.10 14.58
N PRO A 291 16.69 12.82 14.91
CA PRO A 291 17.72 12.48 15.90
C PRO A 291 19.13 12.95 15.50
N ASP A 292 20.10 12.76 16.41
CA ASP A 292 21.53 13.03 16.21
C ASP A 292 21.88 14.48 15.83
N GLY A 293 21.13 15.43 16.38
CA GLY A 293 21.40 16.87 16.18
C GLY A 293 21.29 17.31 14.72
N PHE A 294 20.44 16.66 13.92
CA PHE A 294 20.10 17.18 12.58
C PHE A 294 19.38 18.52 12.74
N ARG A 295 19.71 19.51 11.89
CA ARG A 295 19.03 20.81 11.95
C ARG A 295 17.53 20.60 11.72
N PRO A 296 16.63 21.32 12.41
CA PRO A 296 15.23 21.32 12.01
C PRO A 296 15.08 21.81 10.57
N PHE A 297 14.23 21.16 9.80
CA PHE A 297 14.00 21.53 8.40
C PHE A 297 12.51 21.48 8.03
N PRO A 298 12.06 22.38 7.15
CA PRO A 298 10.68 22.39 6.69
C PRO A 298 10.46 21.28 5.65
N VAL A 299 9.30 20.62 5.76
CA VAL A 299 8.76 19.75 4.73
C VAL A 299 7.40 20.31 4.32
N SER A 300 7.20 20.54 3.04
CA SER A 300 5.95 21.00 2.48
C SER A 300 5.41 20.05 1.41
N ILE A 301 4.09 19.89 1.39
CA ILE A 301 3.38 19.25 0.29
C ILE A 301 2.34 20.26 -0.20
N TYR A 302 2.54 20.77 -1.41
CA TYR A 302 1.63 21.76 -2.00
C TYR A 302 0.33 21.10 -2.44
N SER A 303 0.45 19.94 -3.10
CA SER A 303 -0.66 19.14 -3.58
C SER A 303 -0.24 17.68 -3.66
N CYS A 304 -1.11 16.79 -3.18
CA CYS A 304 -0.96 15.34 -3.24
C CYS A 304 -2.32 14.71 -3.52
N GLU A 305 -2.38 13.86 -4.54
CA GLU A 305 -3.54 13.06 -4.91
C GLU A 305 -3.11 11.61 -5.15
N LEU A 306 -3.63 10.71 -4.34
CA LEU A 306 -3.39 9.28 -4.42
C LEU A 306 -4.67 8.57 -4.89
N PRO A 307 -4.56 7.63 -5.85
CA PRO A 307 -5.71 6.86 -6.32
C PRO A 307 -6.20 5.83 -5.29
N GLN A 308 -5.38 5.54 -4.28
CA GLN A 308 -5.71 4.73 -3.11
C GLN A 308 -4.64 5.02 -2.04
N LEU A 309 -4.97 4.78 -0.77
CA LEU A 309 -3.99 4.86 0.32
C LEU A 309 -4.29 3.80 1.36
N ARG A 310 -3.47 2.75 1.40
CA ARG A 310 -3.63 1.63 2.32
C ARG A 310 -2.50 1.63 3.33
N LYS A 311 -2.83 1.49 4.62
CA LYS A 311 -1.82 1.46 5.70
C LYS A 311 -0.77 0.36 5.49
N GLN A 312 -1.16 -0.79 4.96
CA GLN A 312 -0.23 -1.88 4.64
C GLN A 312 0.67 -1.57 3.43
N TRP A 313 0.28 -0.68 2.51
CA TRP A 313 1.04 -0.40 1.28
C TRP A 313 1.47 1.07 1.21
N LEU A 314 1.71 1.67 2.38
CA LEU A 314 1.82 3.13 2.53
C LEU A 314 2.86 3.72 1.58
N PHE A 315 4.10 3.22 1.62
CA PHE A 315 5.17 3.75 0.78
C PHE A 315 4.90 3.55 -0.72
N TYR A 316 4.42 2.37 -1.10
CA TYR A 316 4.07 2.02 -2.48
C TYR A 316 2.96 2.91 -3.07
N ASP A 317 1.91 3.15 -2.28
CA ASP A 317 0.78 3.97 -2.71
C ASP A 317 1.21 5.45 -2.92
N PHE A 318 2.18 5.95 -2.14
CA PHE A 318 2.81 7.27 -2.39
C PHE A 318 3.66 7.29 -3.67
N LEU A 319 4.49 6.28 -3.94
CA LEU A 319 5.28 6.21 -5.18
C LEU A 319 4.39 6.14 -6.43
N SER A 320 3.20 5.56 -6.29
CA SER A 320 2.20 5.42 -7.35
C SER A 320 1.16 6.55 -7.39
N ALA A 321 1.43 7.70 -6.76
CA ALA A 321 0.58 8.89 -6.77
C ALA A 321 0.09 9.32 -8.17
N ASN A 322 -1.11 9.90 -8.26
CA ASN A 322 -1.60 10.56 -9.48
C ASN A 322 -0.88 11.89 -9.70
N HIS A 323 -0.60 12.60 -8.61
CA HIS A 323 0.28 13.75 -8.58
C HIS A 323 0.69 14.01 -7.14
N MET A 324 1.95 14.34 -6.91
CA MET A 324 2.43 14.85 -5.63
C MET A 324 3.52 15.88 -5.90
N SER A 325 3.47 17.02 -5.22
CA SER A 325 4.47 18.08 -5.34
C SER A 325 4.69 18.76 -4.01
N GLY A 326 5.91 19.19 -3.77
CA GLY A 326 6.29 19.80 -2.50
C GLY A 326 7.74 20.21 -2.46
N SER A 327 8.24 20.45 -1.25
CA SER A 327 9.66 20.69 -1.00
C SER A 327 10.11 20.05 0.31
N ILE A 328 11.38 19.64 0.34
CA ILE A 328 12.06 19.11 1.53
C ILE A 328 13.30 19.97 1.75
N ASP A 329 13.37 20.70 2.85
CA ASP A 329 14.47 21.64 3.17
C ASP A 329 14.77 22.64 2.03
N GLY A 330 13.71 23.08 1.33
CA GLY A 330 13.78 23.99 0.18
C GLY A 330 14.03 23.30 -1.18
N SER A 331 14.41 22.02 -1.20
CA SER A 331 14.61 21.23 -2.41
C SER A 331 13.27 20.77 -2.95
N LEU A 332 12.95 21.12 -4.20
CA LEU A 332 11.66 20.79 -4.82
C LEU A 332 11.60 19.31 -5.16
N PHE A 333 10.42 18.71 -4.98
CA PHE A 333 10.15 17.37 -5.47
C PHE A 333 8.80 17.25 -6.15
N THR A 334 8.71 16.33 -7.09
CA THR A 334 7.46 15.98 -7.78
C THR A 334 7.37 14.48 -8.02
N ILE A 335 6.14 13.95 -8.02
CA ILE A 335 5.80 12.59 -8.44
C ILE A 335 4.58 12.73 -9.36
N HIS A 336 4.68 12.23 -10.57
CA HIS A 336 3.58 12.26 -11.53
C HIS A 336 3.66 11.09 -12.50
N PRO A 337 2.54 10.58 -13.02
CA PRO A 337 2.53 9.65 -14.14
C PRO A 337 3.30 10.25 -15.31
N ARG A 338 4.21 9.48 -15.89
CA ARG A 338 4.96 9.93 -17.07
C ARG A 338 3.99 10.05 -18.25
N GLN A 339 3.73 11.27 -18.71
CA GLN A 339 2.94 11.50 -19.93
C GLN A 339 3.79 11.12 -21.14
N VAL A 340 3.58 9.93 -21.68
CA VAL A 340 4.17 9.54 -22.96
C VAL A 340 3.16 9.88 -24.05
N GLN A 341 3.60 10.63 -25.06
CA GLN A 341 2.75 11.05 -26.19
C GLN A 341 2.30 9.88 -27.09
N THR A 342 2.68 8.65 -26.76
CA THR A 342 2.34 7.43 -27.49
C THR A 342 1.73 6.44 -26.50
N HIS A 343 0.57 5.89 -26.87
CA HIS A 343 -0.33 5.13 -26.01
C HIS A 343 0.38 3.95 -25.30
N GLY A 344 0.60 4.07 -23.98
CA GLY A 344 0.85 2.95 -23.07
C GLY A 344 2.26 2.86 -22.45
N PRO A 345 2.46 1.96 -21.46
CA PRO A 345 3.74 1.71 -20.79
C PRO A 345 4.87 1.34 -21.77
N ALA A 346 4.54 0.70 -22.89
CA ALA A 346 5.46 0.30 -23.97
C ALA A 346 6.36 1.45 -24.44
N ALA A 347 5.77 2.62 -24.65
CA ALA A 347 6.47 3.78 -25.18
C ALA A 347 7.31 4.49 -24.11
N ALA A 348 6.90 4.42 -22.84
CA ALA A 348 7.70 4.92 -21.70
C ALA A 348 9.01 4.15 -21.57
N LEU A 349 8.92 2.82 -21.72
CA LEU A 349 10.02 1.87 -21.65
C LEU A 349 10.97 2.02 -22.83
N GLY A 350 10.45 2.16 -24.06
CA GLY A 350 11.27 2.40 -25.26
C GLY A 350 12.05 3.74 -25.22
N ALA A 351 11.48 4.79 -24.63
CA ALA A 351 12.16 6.09 -24.47
C ALA A 351 13.15 6.16 -23.30
N MET A 352 13.28 5.10 -22.49
CA MET A 352 14.30 5.00 -21.42
C MET A 352 15.67 4.51 -21.93
N GLY A 353 15.83 4.33 -23.25
CA GLY A 353 17.05 3.74 -23.84
C GLY A 353 17.29 2.29 -23.39
N ALA A 354 16.37 1.72 -22.61
CA ALA A 354 16.30 0.30 -22.37
C ALA A 354 15.79 -0.32 -23.67
N HIS A 355 16.56 -1.26 -24.23
CA HIS A 355 16.01 -2.13 -25.25
C HIS A 355 14.70 -2.71 -24.71
N THR A 356 13.63 -2.59 -25.49
CA THR A 356 12.29 -3.13 -25.18
C THR A 356 12.33 -4.62 -24.85
N ASP A 357 13.41 -5.31 -25.23
CA ASP A 357 13.67 -6.71 -24.93
C ASP A 357 14.06 -6.97 -23.47
N SER A 358 14.54 -5.95 -22.73
CA SER A 358 15.08 -6.11 -21.36
C SER A 358 14.06 -5.93 -20.23
N ILE A 359 12.94 -5.24 -20.49
CA ILE A 359 11.90 -4.93 -19.48
C ILE A 359 10.59 -5.68 -19.77
N GLY A 360 10.57 -6.50 -20.83
CA GLY A 360 9.45 -7.37 -21.17
C GLY A 360 8.23 -6.64 -21.74
N PRO A 361 7.13 -7.38 -21.99
CA PRO A 361 6.02 -6.87 -22.76
C PRO A 361 5.28 -5.76 -22.01
N PRO A 362 4.69 -4.78 -22.72
CA PRO A 362 4.01 -3.64 -22.10
C PRO A 362 2.79 -4.02 -21.27
N GLU A 363 2.20 -5.18 -21.54
CA GLU A 363 1.06 -5.74 -20.80
C GLU A 363 1.42 -6.12 -19.35
N ALA A 364 2.71 -6.32 -19.05
CA ALA A 364 3.18 -6.60 -17.70
C ALA A 364 3.08 -5.38 -16.76
N TRP A 365 2.91 -4.17 -17.31
CA TRP A 365 3.09 -2.91 -16.58
C TRP A 365 1.80 -2.11 -16.51
N LYS A 366 1.41 -1.67 -15.31
CA LYS A 366 0.23 -0.84 -15.09
C LYS A 366 0.49 0.63 -15.38
N LYS A 367 1.61 1.12 -14.88
CA LYS A 367 1.89 2.55 -14.76
C LYS A 367 3.38 2.80 -14.67
N VAL A 368 3.82 3.92 -15.26
CA VAL A 368 5.15 4.49 -15.01
C VAL A 368 4.98 5.84 -14.31
N SER A 369 5.56 5.96 -13.12
CA SER A 369 5.59 7.20 -12.33
C SER A 369 6.98 7.82 -12.43
N ARG A 370 7.05 9.12 -12.69
CA ARG A 370 8.29 9.89 -12.64
C ARG A 370 8.35 10.64 -11.33
N MET A 371 9.38 10.33 -10.55
CA MET A 371 9.77 11.06 -9.37
C MET A 371 10.99 11.92 -9.70
N ARG A 372 10.96 13.19 -9.27
CA ARG A 372 12.09 14.11 -9.40
C ARG A 372 12.32 14.84 -8.08
N ILE A 373 13.57 14.96 -7.67
CA ILE A 373 14.03 15.81 -6.58
C ILE A 373 15.16 16.67 -7.11
N ASP A 374 15.08 17.99 -6.91
CA ASP A 374 16.08 18.95 -7.39
C ASP A 374 16.84 19.59 -6.22
N GLY A 375 18.16 19.47 -6.24
CA GLY A 375 19.08 20.12 -5.32
C GLY A 375 18.94 19.66 -3.86
N LEU A 376 18.69 18.37 -3.61
CA LEU A 376 18.64 17.83 -2.26
C LEU A 376 20.02 17.88 -1.63
N LYS A 377 20.16 18.54 -0.48
CA LYS A 377 21.44 18.50 0.25
C LYS A 377 21.78 17.06 0.62
N ILE A 378 23.04 16.67 0.41
CA ILE A 378 23.49 15.29 0.62
C ILE A 378 23.34 14.83 2.07
N ASP A 379 23.27 15.75 3.02
CA ASP A 379 23.10 15.45 4.44
C ASP A 379 21.78 14.75 4.78
N HIS A 380 20.76 14.85 3.92
CA HIS A 380 19.54 14.06 4.02
C HIS A 380 19.73 12.58 3.63
N LEU A 381 20.80 12.22 2.92
CA LEU A 381 21.08 10.86 2.45
C LEU A 381 22.27 10.21 3.17
N ASN A 382 23.18 10.99 3.77
CA ASN A 382 24.44 10.47 4.30
C ASN A 382 24.40 10.02 5.76
N ARG A 383 23.40 10.45 6.56
CA ARG A 383 23.38 10.19 8.00
C ARG A 383 22.85 8.79 8.33
N GLY A 384 23.62 8.06 9.14
CA GLY A 384 23.26 6.72 9.58
C GLY A 384 23.32 5.66 8.47
N VAL A 385 23.85 6.02 7.28
CA VAL A 385 23.94 5.12 6.12
C VAL A 385 25.41 4.76 5.90
N ALA A 386 25.67 3.46 5.76
CA ALA A 386 26.96 2.98 5.32
C ALA A 386 27.03 2.91 3.78
N GLY A 387 28.24 3.04 3.22
CA GLY A 387 28.48 3.02 1.78
C GLY A 387 28.65 4.43 1.18
N PRO A 388 28.56 4.57 -0.15
CA PRO A 388 28.95 5.79 -0.86
C PRO A 388 28.25 7.06 -0.40
N PHE A 389 26.96 7.00 -0.08
CA PHE A 389 26.23 8.16 0.42
C PHE A 389 26.81 8.66 1.74
N GLY A 390 27.19 7.76 2.66
CA GLY A 390 27.84 8.09 3.93
C GLY A 390 29.27 8.64 3.79
N TRP A 391 29.94 8.40 2.65
CA TRP A 391 31.28 8.95 2.38
C TRP A 391 31.23 10.41 1.97
N ILE A 392 30.12 10.85 1.37
CA ILE A 392 29.92 12.21 0.86
C ILE A 392 29.33 13.08 1.97
N TYR A 393 30.10 14.05 2.44
CA TYR A 393 29.71 14.91 3.58
C TYR A 393 29.24 16.31 3.15
N GLU A 394 29.49 16.71 1.90
CA GLU A 394 29.11 18.02 1.35
C GLU A 394 28.68 17.88 -0.11
N GLY A 395 27.74 18.73 -0.55
CA GLY A 395 27.22 18.79 -1.91
C GLY A 395 25.71 18.63 -1.98
N ASN A 396 25.17 18.67 -3.19
CA ASN A 396 23.75 18.50 -3.47
C ASN A 396 23.52 17.37 -4.47
N VAL A 397 22.31 16.82 -4.49
CA VAL A 397 21.92 15.70 -5.33
C VAL A 397 20.63 16.04 -6.07
N ASP A 398 20.65 15.88 -7.39
CA ASP A 398 19.42 15.80 -8.18
C ASP A 398 19.09 14.32 -8.42
N ILE A 399 17.84 13.93 -8.20
CA ILE A 399 17.38 12.55 -8.40
C ILE A 399 16.22 12.57 -9.37
N VAL A 400 16.31 11.78 -10.43
CA VAL A 400 15.19 11.48 -11.33
C VAL A 400 15.00 9.98 -11.38
N ALA A 401 13.88 9.48 -10.86
CA ALA A 401 13.54 8.07 -10.87
C ALA A 401 12.28 7.83 -11.72
N ASP A 402 12.40 6.99 -12.75
CA ASP A 402 11.24 6.42 -13.44
C ASP A 402 10.91 5.07 -12.78
N ILE A 403 9.75 4.99 -12.12
CA ILE A 403 9.26 3.84 -11.35
C ILE A 403 8.18 3.13 -12.15
N ILE A 404 8.41 1.86 -12.45
CA ILE A 404 7.53 1.04 -13.28
C ILE A 404 6.80 0.04 -12.38
N PHE A 405 5.47 0.16 -12.36
CA PHE A 405 4.59 -0.65 -11.51
C PHE A 405 4.01 -1.83 -12.29
N PRO A 406 3.97 -3.03 -11.69
CA PRO A 406 3.41 -4.22 -12.33
C PRO A 406 1.88 -4.10 -12.45
N ASN A 407 1.29 -4.88 -13.37
CA ASN A 407 -0.17 -4.96 -13.49
C ASN A 407 -0.81 -5.68 -12.30
N ASP A 408 -2.07 -5.31 -12.00
CA ASP A 408 -2.88 -6.07 -11.04
C ASP A 408 -3.28 -7.38 -11.74
N ALA A 409 -3.10 -8.51 -11.05
CA ALA A 409 -3.21 -9.83 -11.66
C ALA A 409 -4.67 -10.20 -11.93
N ASP A 410 -5.22 -9.74 -13.05
CA ASP A 410 -6.48 -10.22 -13.61
C ASP A 410 -6.16 -11.02 -14.89
N GLU A 411 -6.24 -12.35 -14.75
CA GLU A 411 -6.27 -13.39 -15.80
C GLU A 411 -5.09 -13.50 -16.79
N GLY A 412 -4.34 -14.61 -16.65
CA GLY A 412 -3.57 -15.20 -17.75
C GLY A 412 -2.26 -14.50 -18.10
N LEU A 413 -1.25 -14.61 -17.23
CA LEU A 413 0.12 -14.23 -17.58
C LEU A 413 0.57 -15.00 -18.84
N SER A 414 0.87 -14.27 -19.92
CA SER A 414 1.43 -14.89 -21.13
C SER A 414 2.80 -15.49 -20.80
N LYS A 415 3.20 -16.57 -21.49
CA LYS A 415 4.49 -17.25 -21.27
C LYS A 415 5.69 -16.27 -21.24
N VAL A 416 5.62 -15.22 -22.06
CA VAL A 416 6.63 -14.16 -22.14
C VAL A 416 6.77 -13.37 -20.84
N VAL A 417 5.67 -13.14 -20.11
CA VAL A 417 5.70 -12.47 -18.80
C VAL A 417 6.32 -13.38 -17.73
N SER A 418 6.13 -14.70 -17.83
CA SER A 418 6.79 -15.65 -16.93
C SER A 418 8.30 -15.63 -17.10
N ASP A 419 8.79 -15.74 -18.35
CA ASP A 419 10.24 -15.73 -18.64
C ASP A 419 10.90 -14.41 -18.18
N LEU A 420 10.19 -13.28 -18.34
CA LEU A 420 10.61 -11.98 -17.80
C LEU A 420 10.73 -12.03 -16.27
N TYR A 421 9.70 -12.52 -15.59
CA TYR A 421 9.66 -12.59 -14.14
C TYR A 421 10.70 -13.53 -13.55
N ASP A 422 11.08 -14.59 -14.26
CA ASP A 422 12.18 -15.47 -13.88
C ASP A 422 13.54 -14.75 -13.99
N HIS A 423 13.75 -13.94 -15.03
CA HIS A 423 14.97 -13.13 -15.13
C HIS A 423 15.05 -12.02 -14.07
N LEU A 424 13.93 -11.34 -13.80
CA LEU A 424 13.86 -10.33 -12.73
C LEU A 424 14.09 -10.96 -11.35
N GLU A 425 13.61 -12.19 -11.14
CA GLU A 425 13.84 -12.94 -9.92
C GLU A 425 15.33 -13.21 -9.69
N GLU A 426 16.05 -13.64 -10.73
CA GLU A 426 17.49 -13.88 -10.67
C GLU A 426 18.24 -12.61 -10.26
N ILE A 427 17.91 -11.45 -10.84
CA ILE A 427 18.49 -10.15 -10.46
C ILE A 427 18.23 -9.84 -8.99
N VAL A 428 17.00 -10.04 -8.51
CA VAL A 428 16.63 -9.79 -7.11
C VAL A 428 17.42 -10.71 -6.18
N ILE A 429 17.55 -11.99 -6.50
CA ILE A 429 18.31 -12.96 -5.70
C ILE A 429 19.78 -12.53 -5.62
N LEU A 430 20.38 -12.16 -6.76
CA LEU A 430 21.77 -11.73 -6.84
C LEU A 430 22.00 -10.45 -6.03
N ASN A 431 21.10 -9.46 -6.12
CA ASN A 431 21.20 -8.24 -5.34
C ASN A 431 21.06 -8.50 -3.83
N ARG A 432 20.10 -9.32 -3.40
CA ARG A 432 19.97 -9.71 -1.99
C ARG A 432 21.18 -10.45 -1.45
N ALA A 433 21.77 -11.33 -2.27
CA ALA A 433 22.99 -12.04 -1.90
C ALA A 433 24.14 -11.07 -1.58
N ARG A 434 24.18 -9.86 -2.16
CA ARG A 434 25.22 -8.86 -1.86
C ARG A 434 25.17 -8.30 -0.44
N PHE A 435 24.08 -8.50 0.30
CA PHE A 435 23.90 -7.97 1.66
C PHE A 435 23.93 -9.05 2.75
N LEU A 436 23.95 -10.34 2.37
CA LEU A 436 24.04 -11.46 3.30
C LEU A 436 25.52 -11.83 3.54
N LYS A 437 25.93 -11.92 4.81
CA LYS A 437 27.28 -12.43 5.19
C LYS A 437 27.54 -13.86 4.67
N GLU A 438 26.48 -14.63 4.42
CA GLU A 438 26.49 -16.03 3.94
C GLU A 438 26.20 -16.16 2.42
N ALA A 439 26.43 -15.08 1.65
CA ALA A 439 26.26 -15.06 0.20
C ALA A 439 26.81 -16.29 -0.57
N PRO A 440 27.97 -16.88 -0.21
CA PRO A 440 28.52 -18.01 -0.96
C PRO A 440 27.63 -19.25 -0.93
N GLU A 441 27.05 -19.62 0.22
CA GLU A 441 26.22 -20.82 0.35
C GLU A 441 24.86 -20.67 -0.36
N LEU A 442 24.29 -19.46 -0.34
CA LEU A 442 23.01 -19.17 -1.00
C LEU A 442 23.15 -19.15 -2.52
N LEU A 443 24.26 -18.60 -3.04
CA LEU A 443 24.60 -18.62 -4.47
C LEU A 443 24.98 -20.03 -4.95
N ASP A 444 25.59 -20.86 -4.11
CA ASP A 444 25.90 -22.25 -4.44
C ASP A 444 24.63 -23.13 -4.45
N ARG A 445 23.73 -22.95 -3.47
CA ARG A 445 22.42 -23.63 -3.41
C ARG A 445 21.48 -23.26 -4.56
N THR A 446 21.59 -22.03 -5.09
CA THR A 446 20.80 -21.57 -6.25
C THR A 446 21.48 -21.83 -7.60
N GLY A 447 22.72 -22.34 -7.60
CA GLY A 447 23.51 -22.57 -8.83
C GLY A 447 24.02 -21.29 -9.51
N LEU A 448 23.88 -20.13 -8.86
CA LEU A 448 24.25 -18.80 -9.37
C LEU A 448 25.69 -18.38 -9.02
N SER A 449 26.45 -19.23 -8.30
CA SER A 449 27.83 -18.97 -7.84
C SER A 449 28.82 -18.57 -8.94
N ALA A 450 28.62 -19.07 -10.17
CA ALA A 450 29.47 -18.75 -11.34
C ALA A 450 28.91 -17.60 -12.22
N TYR A 451 27.72 -17.09 -11.91
CA TYR A 451 27.01 -16.11 -12.73
C TYR A 451 27.24 -14.70 -12.20
N LYS A 452 28.09 -13.93 -12.90
CA LYS A 452 27.99 -12.47 -12.85
C LYS A 452 26.84 -12.09 -13.77
N PRO A 453 25.73 -11.51 -13.29
CA PRO A 453 24.72 -10.98 -14.18
C PRO A 453 25.39 -9.82 -14.93
N THR A 454 25.79 -10.05 -16.18
CA THR A 454 26.10 -8.95 -17.09
C THR A 454 24.78 -8.30 -17.48
N PHE A 455 24.23 -7.49 -16.59
CA PHE A 455 23.37 -6.40 -17.01
C PHE A 455 24.28 -5.28 -17.54
N ASN A 456 24.95 -5.54 -18.66
CA ASN A 456 25.72 -4.52 -19.38
C ASN A 456 24.72 -3.65 -20.14
N LEU A 457 24.22 -2.61 -19.47
CA LEU A 457 23.38 -1.59 -20.10
C LEU A 457 24.17 -0.31 -20.46
N HIS A 458 25.50 -0.39 -20.57
CA HIS A 458 26.35 0.77 -20.87
C HIS A 458 27.14 0.68 -22.17
N THR A 459 26.95 -0.36 -22.99
CA THR A 459 27.51 -0.35 -24.34
C THR A 459 26.61 0.41 -25.30
N VAL A 460 26.94 1.69 -25.52
CA VAL A 460 26.79 2.28 -26.85
C VAL A 460 27.62 1.40 -27.78
N PRO A 461 27.07 0.84 -28.88
CA PRO A 461 27.91 0.18 -29.86
C PRO A 461 28.76 1.28 -30.50
N GLU A 462 30.04 1.32 -30.11
CA GLU A 462 31.06 1.99 -30.90
C GLU A 462 31.03 1.32 -32.27
N THR A 463 30.61 2.04 -33.30
CA THR A 463 30.68 1.60 -34.68
C THR A 463 32.16 1.49 -35.04
N THR A 464 32.75 0.33 -34.73
CA THR A 464 34.08 -0.03 -35.20
C THR A 464 33.93 -0.46 -36.66
N GLU A 465 34.16 0.49 -37.56
CA GLU A 465 34.73 0.15 -38.86
C GLU A 465 36.10 -0.49 -38.61
N THR A 466 36.22 -1.78 -38.87
CA THR A 466 37.53 -2.43 -39.02
C THR A 466 37.51 -3.36 -40.22
N ASP A 467 38.29 -2.96 -41.22
CA ASP A 467 38.85 -3.83 -42.25
C ASP A 467 39.83 -4.87 -41.64
N PRO A 468 40.19 -5.93 -42.39
CA PRO A 468 40.39 -7.27 -41.84
C PRO A 468 41.85 -7.68 -41.59
N GLU A 469 41.97 -8.91 -41.08
CA GLU A 469 43.16 -9.78 -40.93
C GLU A 469 43.84 -9.81 -39.55
N THR A 470 43.60 -10.87 -38.77
CA THR A 470 44.37 -12.13 -38.83
C THR A 470 43.82 -13.13 -37.79
N GLN A 471 43.73 -14.39 -38.20
CA GLN A 471 43.24 -15.62 -37.53
C GLN A 471 43.93 -15.86 -36.15
N LEU A 472 43.38 -16.60 -35.17
CA LEU A 472 42.93 -18.00 -35.21
C LEU A 472 42.35 -18.42 -33.84
N SER A 473 41.43 -19.39 -33.86
CA SER A 473 41.08 -20.40 -32.82
C SER A 473 39.65 -20.30 -32.27
N ALA A 474 38.83 -21.16 -32.86
CA ALA A 474 37.44 -21.44 -32.56
C ALA A 474 37.24 -22.11 -31.20
N VAL A 475 36.13 -21.78 -30.54
CA VAL A 475 35.51 -22.59 -29.47
C VAL A 475 34.18 -23.11 -30.02
N PRO A 476 33.90 -24.42 -29.97
CA PRO A 476 32.68 -24.98 -30.51
C PRO A 476 31.49 -24.78 -29.57
N SER A 477 30.34 -24.53 -30.18
CA SER A 477 29.02 -24.59 -29.58
C SER A 477 28.66 -26.00 -29.08
N SER A 478 27.69 -26.03 -28.17
CA SER A 478 26.90 -27.16 -27.65
C SER A 478 27.41 -27.86 -26.39
N TYR A 479 26.72 -27.63 -25.27
CA TYR A 479 26.62 -28.60 -24.19
C TYR A 479 25.19 -28.65 -23.63
N THR A 480 24.64 -29.85 -23.67
CA THR A 480 23.37 -30.31 -23.15
C THR A 480 23.44 -30.44 -21.62
N LEU A 481 22.40 -30.01 -20.90
CA LEU A 481 22.25 -30.18 -19.45
C LEU A 481 22.19 -31.68 -19.07
N PRO A 482 22.96 -32.15 -18.08
CA PRO A 482 22.78 -33.49 -17.52
C PRO A 482 21.70 -33.49 -16.45
N SER A 483 20.64 -34.27 -16.69
CA SER A 483 19.66 -34.66 -15.68
C SER A 483 20.34 -35.63 -14.71
N ARG A 484 20.51 -35.25 -13.44
CA ARG A 484 20.91 -36.19 -12.39
C ARG A 484 20.18 -35.89 -11.08
N THR A 485 19.19 -36.72 -10.78
CA THR A 485 18.65 -36.94 -9.44
C THR A 485 19.72 -37.61 -8.58
N PRO A 486 20.01 -37.12 -7.36
CA PRO A 486 20.76 -37.89 -6.39
C PRO A 486 19.80 -38.65 -5.47
N ASP A 487 19.83 -39.98 -5.56
CA ASP A 487 19.47 -40.85 -4.45
C ASP A 487 20.56 -40.78 -3.39
N PHE A 488 20.21 -40.55 -2.12
CA PHE A 488 21.05 -40.97 -1.01
C PHE A 488 20.23 -41.35 0.22
N MET A 489 20.62 -42.49 0.78
CA MET A 489 20.06 -43.22 1.91
C MET A 489 21.13 -43.25 3.00
N GLY A 490 20.78 -42.91 4.26
CA GLY A 490 21.53 -43.30 5.47
C GLY A 490 22.09 -42.19 6.39
N ASP A 491 21.33 -41.91 7.46
CA ASP A 491 21.69 -41.65 8.87
C ASP A 491 22.79 -40.64 9.30
N HIS A 492 22.37 -39.57 9.99
CA HIS A 492 22.63 -39.37 11.44
C HIS A 492 21.87 -38.14 12.01
N ASP A 493 21.27 -38.33 13.18
CA ASP A 493 20.41 -37.42 13.96
C ASP A 493 21.07 -36.13 14.49
N HIS A 494 20.37 -34.99 14.37
CA HIS A 494 20.07 -34.04 15.47
C HIS A 494 18.96 -33.06 15.04
N PRO A 495 17.90 -32.80 15.83
CA PRO A 495 16.76 -32.01 15.38
C PRO A 495 16.89 -30.55 15.82
N ASP A 496 16.88 -29.61 14.88
CA ASP A 496 16.36 -28.25 15.10
C ASP A 496 15.88 -27.66 13.77
N HIS A 497 14.58 -27.42 13.70
CA HIS A 497 13.82 -26.59 12.76
C HIS A 497 14.27 -26.51 11.28
N MET A 498 13.89 -27.52 10.50
CA MET A 498 13.60 -27.33 9.07
C MET A 498 12.25 -26.58 8.92
N PRO A 499 12.15 -25.50 8.13
CA PRO A 499 10.85 -24.94 7.77
C PRO A 499 10.08 -25.96 6.91
N SER A 500 8.84 -26.26 7.34
CA SER A 500 7.94 -27.22 6.70
C SER A 500 7.78 -26.97 5.19
N PRO A 501 7.71 -28.00 4.33
CA PRO A 501 7.54 -27.88 2.86
C PRO A 501 6.18 -27.32 2.41
N LEU A 502 5.34 -26.86 3.34
CA LEU A 502 4.11 -26.11 3.04
C LEU A 502 4.37 -24.62 2.77
N SER A 503 5.53 -24.07 3.12
CA SER A 503 5.84 -22.64 2.87
C SER A 503 6.19 -22.34 1.41
N SER A 504 6.67 -23.32 0.64
CA SER A 504 7.05 -23.13 -0.77
C SER A 504 5.86 -23.00 -1.72
N LEU A 505 4.66 -23.44 -1.32
CA LEU A 505 3.44 -23.31 -2.14
C LEU A 505 2.70 -21.97 -1.92
N VAL A 506 3.02 -21.23 -0.86
CA VAL A 506 2.40 -19.91 -0.57
C VAL A 506 3.15 -18.75 -1.26
N HIS A 507 4.40 -18.97 -1.68
CA HIS A 507 5.23 -17.94 -2.31
C HIS A 507 5.20 -17.91 -3.85
N GLN A 508 4.44 -18.78 -4.51
CA GLN A 508 4.24 -18.71 -5.96
C GLN A 508 3.31 -17.55 -6.40
N ASP A 509 2.48 -17.03 -5.48
CA ASP A 509 1.37 -16.10 -5.79
C ASP A 509 1.75 -14.60 -5.88
N ASP A 510 3.01 -14.20 -5.69
CA ASP A 510 3.40 -12.77 -5.84
C ASP A 510 4.70 -12.57 -6.61
N ARG A 511 4.86 -13.25 -7.75
CA ARG A 511 5.91 -12.99 -8.74
C ARG A 511 5.63 -11.68 -9.49
N ARG A 512 5.68 -10.55 -8.81
CA ARG A 512 5.56 -9.22 -9.40
C ARG A 512 6.75 -8.38 -8.97
N TYR A 513 7.20 -7.52 -9.87
CA TYR A 513 8.37 -6.69 -9.62
C TYR A 513 8.07 -5.23 -9.88
N VAL A 514 8.74 -4.37 -9.13
CA VAL A 514 8.75 -2.92 -9.32
C VAL A 514 10.15 -2.57 -9.78
N LEU A 515 10.24 -1.87 -10.91
CA LEU A 515 11.51 -1.48 -11.49
C LEU A 515 11.74 0.00 -11.26
N PHE A 516 12.98 0.36 -10.98
CA PHE A 516 13.40 1.74 -10.81
C PHE A 516 14.54 2.02 -11.78
N ASP A 517 14.38 3.03 -12.63
CA ASP A 517 15.45 3.62 -13.42
C ASP A 517 15.83 4.97 -12.80
N LEU A 518 16.89 4.98 -12.00
CA LEU A 518 17.35 6.14 -11.26
C LEU A 518 18.51 6.82 -11.98
N ARG A 519 18.41 8.15 -12.08
CA ARG A 519 19.49 9.04 -12.49
C ARG A 519 19.77 9.97 -11.33
N ILE A 520 20.98 9.89 -10.80
CA ILE A 520 21.44 10.63 -9.63
C ILE A 520 22.58 11.52 -10.08
N HIS A 521 22.43 12.83 -9.95
CA HIS A 521 23.50 13.78 -10.24
C HIS A 521 24.05 14.32 -8.94
N PHE A 522 25.30 13.98 -8.65
CA PHE A 522 26.03 14.51 -7.51
C PHE A 522 26.71 15.82 -7.91
N ASN A 523 26.26 16.93 -7.36
CA ASN A 523 26.72 18.28 -7.69
C ASN A 523 27.61 18.84 -6.59
N ASP A 524 28.79 19.34 -6.99
CA ASP A 524 29.78 19.96 -6.10
C ASP A 524 30.10 19.14 -4.83
N VAL A 525 30.19 17.82 -4.98
CA VAL A 525 30.33 16.89 -3.86
C VAL A 525 31.74 16.79 -3.31
N LYS A 526 31.85 16.60 -2.00
CA LYS A 526 33.09 16.23 -1.32
C LYS A 526 32.91 14.98 -0.49
N ALA A 527 33.89 14.09 -0.59
CA ALA A 527 33.91 12.82 0.11
C ALA A 527 35.12 12.68 1.03
N THR A 528 34.96 11.89 2.08
CA THR A 528 36.05 11.45 2.96
C THR A 528 36.13 9.95 2.98
N VAL A 529 37.32 9.42 3.24
CA VAL A 529 37.50 7.99 3.47
C VAL A 529 36.80 7.64 4.79
N PRO A 530 35.91 6.62 4.80
CA PRO A 530 35.25 6.20 6.03
C PRO A 530 36.28 5.68 7.04
N LEU A 531 36.14 6.07 8.31
CA LEU A 531 36.98 5.56 9.41
C LEU A 531 36.70 4.08 9.71
N PHE A 532 35.45 3.67 9.53
CA PHE A 532 34.99 2.30 9.65
C PHE A 532 34.09 2.00 8.46
N THR A 533 34.40 0.98 7.68
CA THR A 533 33.39 0.36 6.84
C THR A 533 32.67 -0.65 7.73
N SER A 534 31.35 -0.57 7.83
CA SER A 534 30.58 -1.75 8.25
C SER A 534 30.96 -2.93 7.33
N ASN A 535 30.77 -4.17 7.78
CA ASN A 535 31.06 -5.38 6.99
C ASN A 535 30.09 -5.52 5.80
N MET A 536 29.99 -4.49 4.94
CA MET A 536 29.21 -4.50 3.72
C MET A 536 29.94 -5.40 2.73
N SER A 537 29.31 -6.51 2.37
CA SER A 537 29.87 -7.50 1.45
C SER A 537 30.11 -6.95 0.05
N TYR A 538 29.41 -5.89 -0.36
CA TYR A 538 29.61 -5.27 -1.68
C TYR A 538 30.76 -4.25 -1.74
N VAL A 539 31.27 -3.77 -0.59
CA VAL A 539 32.34 -2.76 -0.58
C VAL A 539 33.70 -3.43 -0.63
N ASN A 540 34.44 -3.17 -1.72
CA ASN A 540 35.83 -3.58 -1.85
C ASN A 540 36.76 -2.49 -1.28
N GLN A 541 37.46 -2.82 -0.20
CA GLN A 541 38.41 -1.91 0.48
C GLN A 541 39.47 -1.32 -0.45
N ALA A 542 39.88 -2.05 -1.48
CA ALA A 542 40.87 -1.58 -2.45
C ALA A 542 40.35 -0.39 -3.30
N LEU A 543 39.04 -0.31 -3.51
CA LEU A 543 38.40 0.71 -4.35
C LEU A 543 37.92 1.93 -3.56
N VAL A 544 37.80 1.84 -2.22
CA VAL A 544 37.35 2.96 -1.37
C VAL A 544 38.17 4.22 -1.59
N ARG A 545 39.51 4.14 -1.48
CA ARG A 545 40.38 5.31 -1.65
C ARG A 545 40.35 5.86 -3.09
N PRO A 546 40.45 5.04 -4.15
CA PRO A 546 40.24 5.49 -5.52
C PRO A 546 38.90 6.19 -5.77
N ILE A 547 37.79 5.66 -5.23
CA ILE A 547 36.45 6.25 -5.38
C ILE A 547 36.40 7.62 -4.70
N VAL A 548 36.84 7.72 -3.44
CA VAL A 548 36.88 9.01 -2.73
C VAL A 548 37.75 10.03 -3.44
N ALA A 549 38.92 9.61 -3.96
CA ALA A 549 39.78 10.47 -4.75
C ALA A 549 39.11 10.92 -6.06
N TYR A 550 38.37 10.03 -6.72
CA TYR A 550 37.61 10.36 -7.93
C TYR A 550 36.51 11.37 -7.65
N ILE A 551 35.72 11.18 -6.58
CA ILE A 551 34.67 12.11 -6.17
C ILE A 551 35.26 13.50 -5.96
N ASN A 552 36.32 13.60 -5.16
CA ASN A 552 36.97 14.89 -4.86
C ASN A 552 37.71 15.52 -6.06
N ALA A 553 38.06 14.73 -7.08
CA ALA A 553 38.69 15.24 -8.31
C ALA A 553 37.67 15.87 -9.27
N LYS A 554 36.40 15.50 -9.18
CA LYS A 554 35.31 16.04 -10.02
C LYS A 554 34.76 17.31 -9.38
N ARG A 555 34.83 18.42 -10.11
CA ARG A 555 34.52 19.76 -9.58
C ARG A 555 33.11 20.27 -9.88
N THR A 556 32.30 19.57 -10.67
CA THR A 556 31.00 20.09 -11.13
C THR A 556 29.88 19.11 -10.86
N CYS A 557 29.86 17.99 -11.58
CA CYS A 557 28.78 17.01 -11.50
C CYS A 557 29.33 15.60 -11.76
N ILE A 558 28.83 14.62 -11.02
CA ILE A 558 29.04 13.19 -11.27
C ILE A 558 27.66 12.56 -11.53
N PRO A 559 27.35 12.21 -12.79
CA PRO A 559 26.11 11.52 -13.12
C PRO A 559 26.24 10.02 -12.83
N ILE A 560 25.28 9.48 -12.10
CA ILE A 560 25.19 8.07 -11.73
C ILE A 560 23.85 7.54 -12.22
N ASN A 561 23.88 6.48 -13.02
CA ASN A 561 22.69 5.81 -13.50
C ASN A 561 22.59 4.43 -12.82
N CYS A 562 21.50 4.21 -12.10
CA CYS A 562 21.25 2.97 -11.38
C CYS A 562 19.92 2.37 -11.85
N ARG A 563 19.87 1.05 -11.97
CA ARG A 563 18.63 0.32 -12.21
C ARG A 563 18.40 -0.68 -11.10
N LEU A 564 17.24 -0.59 -10.44
CA LEU A 564 16.89 -1.45 -9.32
C LEU A 564 15.65 -2.28 -9.67
N VAL A 565 15.65 -3.53 -9.21
CA VAL A 565 14.51 -4.44 -9.31
C VAL A 565 14.14 -4.87 -7.91
N LYS A 566 12.89 -4.65 -7.54
CA LYS A 566 12.32 -4.98 -6.23
C LYS A 566 11.17 -5.94 -6.41
N ARG A 567 10.94 -6.86 -5.47
CA ARG A 567 9.66 -7.59 -5.46
C ARG A 567 8.56 -6.63 -5.05
N HIS A 568 7.39 -6.78 -5.64
CA HIS A 568 6.18 -6.10 -5.20
C HIS A 568 5.88 -6.41 -3.72
N SER A 569 6.09 -7.66 -3.30
CA SER A 569 5.94 -8.08 -1.91
C SER A 569 6.90 -7.41 -0.92
N ASP A 570 8.02 -6.84 -1.38
CA ASP A 570 8.93 -6.08 -0.51
C ASP A 570 8.29 -4.78 -0.01
N PHE A 571 7.31 -4.26 -0.75
CA PHE A 571 6.58 -3.06 -0.36
C PHE A 571 5.43 -3.33 0.60
N ARG A 572 5.00 -4.59 0.74
CA ARG A 572 3.93 -4.97 1.66
C ARG A 572 4.42 -4.78 3.10
N GLY A 573 3.77 -3.88 3.82
CA GLY A 573 4.14 -3.45 5.17
C GLY A 573 5.22 -2.37 5.21
N SER A 574 5.75 -1.91 4.06
CA SER A 574 6.77 -0.85 4.04
C SER A 574 6.14 0.54 4.13
N TRP A 575 6.67 1.35 5.03
CA TRP A 575 6.31 2.75 5.25
C TRP A 575 7.42 3.70 4.83
N SER A 576 8.66 3.23 4.67
CA SER A 576 9.77 4.01 4.14
C SER A 576 10.63 3.26 3.12
N ALA A 577 11.54 4.00 2.47
CA ALA A 577 12.52 3.43 1.54
C ALA A 577 13.51 2.47 2.22
N TRP A 578 13.67 2.54 3.55
CA TRP A 578 14.58 1.67 4.30
C TRP A 578 13.99 0.29 4.54
N ASP A 579 12.77 0.19 5.06
CA ASP A 579 12.08 -1.06 5.43
C ASP A 579 11.62 -1.90 4.23
N CYS A 580 11.66 -1.34 3.01
CA CYS A 580 11.60 -2.13 1.78
C CYS A 580 12.98 -2.51 1.24
N GLY A 581 14.10 -2.07 1.82
CA GLY A 581 15.48 -2.34 1.38
C GLY A 581 15.95 -1.49 0.19
N LEU A 582 15.15 -0.51 -0.26
CA LEU A 582 15.47 0.29 -1.45
C LEU A 582 16.73 1.15 -1.25
N MET A 583 16.98 1.65 -0.04
CA MET A 583 18.16 2.47 0.27
C MET A 583 19.46 1.66 0.15
N ASP A 584 19.44 0.40 0.58
CA ASP A 584 20.61 -0.49 0.50
C ASP A 584 20.91 -0.84 -0.96
N ASP A 585 19.88 -1.24 -1.71
CA ASP A 585 19.97 -1.52 -3.15
C ASP A 585 20.52 -0.30 -3.92
N MET A 586 20.01 0.91 -3.62
CA MET A 586 20.49 2.16 -4.22
C MET A 586 21.94 2.48 -3.85
N SER A 587 22.36 2.23 -2.60
CA SER A 587 23.73 2.45 -2.13
C SER A 587 24.73 1.52 -2.82
N ALA A 588 24.37 0.24 -2.99
CA ALA A 588 25.18 -0.75 -3.69
C ALA A 588 25.35 -0.44 -5.18
N GLU A 589 24.27 -0.11 -5.89
CA GLU A 589 24.39 0.27 -7.32
C GLU A 589 25.16 1.59 -7.51
N THR A 590 25.01 2.53 -6.59
CA THR A 590 25.81 3.78 -6.60
C THR A 590 27.30 3.46 -6.42
N TYR A 591 27.64 2.51 -5.54
CA TYR A 591 29.03 2.07 -5.35
C TYR A 591 29.60 1.46 -6.62
N ASP A 592 28.86 0.56 -7.27
CA ASP A 592 29.30 -0.09 -8.51
C ASP A 592 29.45 0.90 -9.67
N ALA A 593 28.56 1.90 -9.74
CA ALA A 593 28.69 2.99 -10.70
C ALA A 593 29.97 3.80 -10.46
N PHE A 594 30.29 4.18 -9.22
CA PHE A 594 31.56 4.83 -8.91
C PHE A 594 32.78 3.95 -9.22
N ALA A 595 32.71 2.65 -8.92
CA ALA A 595 33.79 1.72 -9.20
C ALA A 595 34.10 1.65 -10.71
N ARG A 596 33.05 1.53 -11.54
CA ARG A 596 33.17 1.55 -13.01
C ARG A 596 33.75 2.86 -13.53
N ASP A 597 33.25 3.98 -13.03
CA ASP A 597 33.73 5.31 -13.39
C ASP A 597 35.24 5.49 -13.11
N VAL A 598 35.69 5.00 -11.94
CA VAL A 598 37.10 5.02 -11.56
C VAL A 598 37.92 4.18 -12.54
N GLU A 599 37.50 2.95 -12.84
CA GLU A 599 38.19 2.08 -13.80
C GLU A 599 38.28 2.72 -15.19
N ASP A 600 37.19 3.30 -15.66
CA ASP A 600 37.14 4.00 -16.95
C ASP A 600 38.06 5.21 -17.00
N GLN A 601 38.17 6.01 -15.93
CA GLN A 601 39.16 7.09 -15.87
C GLN A 601 40.58 6.55 -15.99
N HIS A 602 40.92 5.49 -15.27
CA HIS A 602 42.26 4.88 -15.34
C HIS A 602 42.55 4.35 -16.74
N ASN A 603 41.58 3.69 -17.37
CA ASN A 603 41.68 3.17 -18.73
C ASN A 603 41.82 4.29 -19.76
N ARG A 604 41.10 5.42 -19.60
CA ARG A 604 41.24 6.61 -20.45
C ARG A 604 42.63 7.23 -20.32
N VAL A 605 43.16 7.40 -19.12
CA VAL A 605 44.51 7.95 -18.90
C VAL A 605 45.57 7.03 -19.52
N ARG A 606 45.43 5.71 -19.37
CA ARG A 606 46.32 4.72 -20.00
C ARG A 606 46.27 4.82 -21.54
N ARG A 607 45.07 4.91 -22.12
CA ARG A 607 44.88 5.10 -23.57
C ARG A 607 45.53 6.39 -24.06
N LEU A 608 45.32 7.51 -23.36
CA LEU A 608 45.93 8.80 -23.72
C LEU A 608 47.47 8.77 -23.65
N ARG A 609 48.07 8.12 -22.64
CA ARG A 609 49.53 7.95 -22.57
C ARG A 609 50.06 7.10 -23.73
N LYS A 610 49.37 6.01 -24.07
CA LYS A 610 49.74 5.16 -25.22
C LYS A 610 49.65 5.95 -26.52
N VAL A 611 48.52 6.61 -26.78
CA VAL A 611 48.32 7.41 -28.00
C VAL A 611 49.33 8.56 -28.07
N GLY A 612 49.58 9.26 -26.96
CA GLY A 612 50.59 10.33 -26.90
C GLY A 612 52.00 9.85 -27.19
N PHE A 613 52.36 8.64 -26.73
CA PHE A 613 53.64 8.03 -27.08
C PHE A 613 53.72 7.70 -28.57
N TRP A 614 52.66 7.14 -29.16
CA TRP A 614 52.59 6.85 -30.59
C TRP A 614 52.65 8.11 -31.45
N THR A 615 51.91 9.17 -31.10
CA THR A 615 51.93 10.43 -31.85
C THR A 615 53.28 11.13 -31.75
N LEU A 616 53.92 11.13 -30.58
CA LEU A 616 55.27 11.65 -30.41
C LEU A 616 56.29 10.86 -31.24
N SER A 617 56.19 9.53 -31.23
CA SER A 617 57.04 8.65 -32.04
C SER A 617 56.87 8.93 -33.54
N MET A 618 55.63 9.10 -34.03
CA MET A 618 55.38 9.45 -35.42
C MET A 618 55.88 10.85 -35.78
N ALA A 619 55.72 11.83 -34.89
CA ALA A 619 56.23 13.19 -35.11
C ALA A 619 57.77 13.21 -35.20
N ILE A 620 58.45 12.45 -34.34
CA ILE A 620 59.91 12.29 -34.37
C ILE A 620 60.34 11.61 -35.68
N GLN A 621 59.66 10.53 -36.10
CA GLN A 621 59.95 9.86 -37.37
C GLN A 621 59.73 10.78 -38.58
N ALA A 622 58.67 11.58 -38.58
CA ALA A 622 58.40 12.57 -39.62
C ALA A 622 59.45 13.68 -39.67
N LEU A 623 59.93 14.16 -38.50
CA LEU A 623 61.05 15.10 -38.42
C LEU A 623 62.34 14.51 -38.98
N PHE A 624 62.68 13.27 -38.63
CA PHE A 624 63.87 12.61 -39.17
C PHE A 624 63.77 12.36 -40.68
N MET A 625 62.60 11.95 -41.20
CA MET A 625 62.38 11.83 -42.65
C MET A 625 62.47 13.19 -43.36
N GLY A 626 61.91 14.25 -42.78
CA GLY A 626 62.01 15.61 -43.31
C GLY A 626 63.44 16.16 -43.33
N MET A 627 64.25 15.86 -42.30
CA MET A 627 65.67 16.21 -42.28
C MET A 627 66.49 15.37 -43.26
N ALA A 628 66.21 14.06 -43.39
CA ALA A 628 66.89 13.19 -44.34
C ALA A 628 66.62 13.59 -45.81
N GLY A 629 65.42 14.12 -46.10
CA GLY A 629 65.09 14.69 -47.42
C GLY A 629 65.77 16.03 -47.74
N SER A 630 66.48 16.65 -46.79
CA SER A 630 67.24 17.89 -47.00
C SER A 630 68.75 17.68 -47.18
N VAL A 631 69.22 16.42 -47.10
CA VAL A 631 70.65 16.03 -47.19
C VAL A 631 70.94 15.16 -48.43
N MET A 632 69.95 14.95 -49.31
CA MET A 632 70.15 14.53 -50.71
C MET A 632 69.91 15.73 -51.63
#